data_AF-I6DHH3-F1
#
_entry.id   AF-I6DHH3-F1
#
_cell.length_a   1.000
_cell.length_b   1.000
_cell.length_c   1.000
_cell.angle_alpha   90.00
_cell.angle_beta   90.00
_cell.angle_gamma   90.00
#
_symmetry.space_group_name_H-M   'P 1'
#
loop_
_entity.id
_entity.type
_entity.pdbx_description
1 polymer ?
#
loop_
_entity_poly.entity_id
_entity_poly.type
_entity_poly.pdbx_seq_one_letter_code
_entity_poly.pdbx_strand_id
1 'polypeptide(L)'
;LLAYNLVRYQMIKMAEHLKGYWPNQLSFSESCGMVMRMLMTLQGASPGRIPELMRDLASMGQLVKLPTRRERAFPRVVKERPWKYPTAPKKSQSVA
;
A
#
# COMPACT_ATOMS: atom_id res chain seq x y z
N LEU A 1 6.44 2.74 17.10
CA LEU A 1 5.18 1.98 16.86
C LEU A 1 3.94 2.87 16.79
N LEU A 2 3.82 3.93 17.59
CA LEU A 2 2.60 4.75 17.68
C LEU A 2 2.24 5.51 16.39
N ALA A 3 3.20 6.17 15.73
CA ALA A 3 2.97 6.90 14.47
C ALA A 3 2.47 6.00 13.33
N TYR A 4 2.99 4.78 13.21
CA TYR A 4 2.53 3.80 12.21
C TYR A 4 1.06 3.44 12.44
N ASN A 5 0.68 3.19 13.70
CA ASN A 5 -0.70 2.85 14.05
C ASN A 5 -1.66 4.01 13.74
N LEU A 6 -1.24 5.25 13.99
CA LEU A 6 -2.02 6.44 13.65
C LEU A 6 -2.27 6.52 12.13
N VAL A 7 -1.22 6.38 11.33
CA VAL A 7 -1.35 6.40 9.85
C VAL A 7 -2.24 5.24 9.39
N ARG A 8 -2.05 4.03 9.92
CA ARG A 8 -2.89 2.88 9.53
C ARG A 8 -4.35 3.03 9.94
N TYR A 9 -4.62 3.60 11.10
CA TYR A 9 -5.98 3.94 11.51
C TYR A 9 -6.61 4.94 10.54
N GLN A 10 -5.87 5.99 10.16
CA GLN A 10 -6.37 6.95 9.19
C GLN A 10 -6.61 6.33 7.81
N MET A 11 -5.74 5.41 7.37
CA MET A 11 -5.94 4.67 6.12
C MET A 11 -7.19 3.77 6.17
N ILE A 12 -7.52 3.19 7.33
CA ILE A 12 -8.78 2.45 7.52
C ILE A 12 -9.97 3.38 7.36
N LYS A 13 -9.93 4.56 7.99
CA LYS A 13 -10.99 5.57 7.84
C LYS A 13 -11.13 6.09 6.42
N MET A 14 -10.03 6.36 5.72
CA MET A 14 -10.08 6.73 4.30
C MET A 14 -10.69 5.61 3.44
N ALA A 15 -10.33 4.35 3.69
CA ALA A 15 -10.87 3.21 2.95
C ALA A 15 -12.37 2.98 3.21
N GLU A 16 -12.88 3.25 4.42
CA GLU A 16 -14.33 3.21 4.72
C GLU A 16 -15.13 4.15 3.80
N HIS A 17 -14.57 5.31 3.45
CA HIS A 17 -15.17 6.26 2.51
C HIS A 17 -15.00 5.84 1.04
N LEU A 18 -14.01 5.02 0.72
CA LEU A 18 -13.72 4.53 -0.63
C LEU A 18 -14.34 3.14 -0.84
N LYS A 19 -15.59 3.10 -1.31
CA LYS A 19 -16.29 1.83 -1.56
C LYS A 19 -15.45 0.87 -2.41
N GLY A 20 -15.20 -0.33 -1.86
CA GLY A 20 -14.47 -1.41 -2.55
C GLY A 20 -12.94 -1.34 -2.48
N TYR A 21 -12.37 -0.38 -1.74
CA TYR A 21 -10.93 -0.30 -1.52
C TYR A 21 -10.53 -0.84 -0.16
N TRP A 22 -9.39 -1.50 -0.13
CA TRP A 22 -8.75 -1.96 1.09
C TRP A 22 -7.66 -0.98 1.52
N PRO A 23 -7.41 -0.81 2.82
CA PRO A 23 -6.36 0.10 3.29
C PRO A 23 -4.95 -0.20 2.75
N ASN A 24 -4.65 -1.45 2.39
CA ASN A 24 -3.37 -1.84 1.77
C ASN A 24 -3.25 -1.44 0.28
N GLN A 25 -4.32 -0.94 -0.33
CA GLN A 25 -4.35 -0.37 -1.68
C GLN A 25 -4.15 1.15 -1.68
N LEU A 26 -3.95 1.74 -0.50
CA LEU A 26 -3.58 3.15 -0.33
C LEU A 26 -2.06 3.24 -0.11
N SER A 27 -1.43 4.27 -0.66
CA SER A 27 -0.01 4.54 -0.48
C SER A 27 0.28 4.96 0.96
N PHE A 28 1.18 4.26 1.64
CA PHE A 28 1.55 4.58 3.01
C PHE A 28 2.31 5.91 3.12
N SER A 29 3.23 6.19 2.18
CA SER A 29 4.04 7.42 2.20
C SER A 29 3.19 8.67 1.96
N GLU A 30 2.29 8.61 0.99
CA GLU A 30 1.36 9.71 0.71
C GLU A 30 0.35 9.89 1.85
N SER A 31 -0.16 8.79 2.43
CA SER A 31 -1.02 8.84 3.62
C SER A 31 -0.30 9.49 4.80
N CYS A 32 0.98 9.16 5.01
CA CYS A 32 1.81 9.76 6.04
C CYS A 32 1.94 11.28 5.83
N GLY A 33 2.25 11.71 4.60
CA GLY A 33 2.32 13.13 4.25
C GLY A 33 1.00 13.86 4.47
N MET A 34 -0.13 13.24 4.13
CA MET A 34 -1.46 13.79 4.37
C MET A 34 -1.78 13.94 5.87
N VAL A 35 -1.44 12.93 6.69
CA VAL A 35 -1.61 12.99 8.15
C VAL A 35 -0.72 14.08 8.75
N MET A 36 0.55 14.17 8.33
CA MET A 36 1.45 15.23 8.79
C MET A 36 0.91 16.62 8.43
N ARG A 37 0.42 16.80 7.20
CA ARG A 37 -0.20 18.06 6.76
C ARG A 37 -1.43 18.40 7.59
N MET A 38 -2.28 17.42 7.92
CA MET A 38 -3.42 17.65 8.78
C MET A 38 -2.99 18.04 10.21
N LEU A 39 -1.98 17.40 10.77
CA LEU A 39 -1.47 17.77 12.10
C LEU A 39 -0.92 19.20 12.13
N MET A 40 -0.27 19.64 11.04
CA MET A 40 0.19 21.03 10.91
C MET A 40 -0.99 22.01 10.79
N THR A 41 -2.03 21.70 10.02
CA THR A 41 -3.21 22.59 9.91
C THR A 41 -4.04 22.65 11.17
N LEU A 42 -4.10 21.56 11.96
CA LEU A 42 -4.86 21.52 13.21
C LEU A 42 -4.33 22.48 14.28
N GLN A 43 -3.04 22.84 14.24
CA GLN A 43 -2.44 23.78 15.21
C GLN A 43 -3.10 25.17 15.18
N GLY A 44 -3.61 25.59 14.02
CA GLY A 44 -4.30 26.88 13.85
C GLY A 44 -5.82 26.79 13.76
N ALA A 45 -6.39 25.58 13.86
CA ALA A 45 -7.83 25.37 13.70
C ALA A 45 -8.55 25.54 15.04
N SER A 46 -9.78 26.08 15.00
CA SER A 46 -10.63 26.10 16.19
C SER A 46 -11.06 24.67 16.58
N PRO A 47 -11.23 24.36 17.87
CA PRO A 47 -11.60 23.01 18.31
C PRO A 47 -12.89 22.47 17.66
N GLY A 48 -13.86 23.35 17.38
CA GLY A 48 -15.12 22.99 16.72
C GLY A 48 -14.95 22.60 15.25
N ARG A 49 -13.87 23.00 14.58
CA ARG A 49 -13.60 22.69 13.16
C ARG A 49 -12.87 21.36 12.97
N ILE A 50 -12.24 20.83 14.02
CA ILE A 50 -11.44 19.58 13.97
C ILE A 50 -12.23 18.40 13.38
N PRO A 51 -13.47 18.10 13.83
CA PRO A 51 -14.23 16.96 13.30
C PRO A 51 -14.57 17.10 11.81
N GLU A 52 -14.67 18.33 11.30
CA GLU A 52 -14.90 18.59 9.89
C GLU A 52 -13.63 18.35 9.07
N LEU A 53 -12.48 18.86 9.53
CA LEU A 53 -11.19 18.60 8.89
C LEU A 53 -10.86 17.11 8.81
N MET A 54 -11.22 16.33 9.83
CA MET A 54 -11.05 14.88 9.81
C MET A 54 -11.91 14.19 8.75
N ARG A 55 -13.14 14.68 8.53
CA ARG A 55 -14.04 14.19 7.47
C ARG A 55 -13.53 14.58 6.08
N ASP A 56 -13.02 15.81 5.94
CA ASP A 56 -12.38 16.28 4.71
C ASP A 56 -11.14 15.46 4.36
N LEU A 57 -10.34 15.09 5.37
CA LEU A 57 -9.20 14.20 5.15
C LEU A 57 -9.66 12.82 4.63
N ALA A 58 -10.73 12.28 5.21
CA ALA A 58 -11.26 11.00 4.80
C ALA A 58 -11.82 11.03 3.36
N SER A 59 -12.46 12.13 2.95
CA SER A 59 -12.97 12.31 1.59
C SER A 59 -11.85 12.45 0.55
N MET A 60 -10.71 13.03 0.93
CA MET A 60 -9.50 13.14 0.08
C MET A 60 -8.76 11.81 -0.13
N GLY A 61 -9.24 10.69 0.45
CA GLY A 61 -8.58 9.38 0.32
C GLY A 61 -8.35 8.91 -1.12
N GLN A 62 -9.12 9.42 -2.09
CA GLN A 62 -8.95 9.10 -3.52
C GLN A 62 -7.56 9.46 -4.04
N LEU A 63 -6.93 10.51 -3.50
CA LEU A 63 -5.61 11.00 -3.93
C LEU A 63 -4.47 10.02 -3.63
N VAL A 64 -4.68 9.14 -2.64
CA VAL A 64 -3.67 8.22 -2.11
C VAL A 64 -3.83 6.81 -2.65
N LYS A 65 -4.76 6.64 -3.59
CA LYS A 65 -5.05 5.34 -4.19
C LYS A 65 -3.88 4.89 -5.05
N LEU A 66 -3.35 3.72 -4.74
CA LEU A 66 -2.34 3.09 -5.58
C LEU A 66 -2.97 2.62 -6.89
N PRO A 67 -2.20 2.68 -8.00
CA PRO A 67 -2.65 2.08 -9.25
C PRO A 67 -2.88 0.58 -9.06
N THR A 68 -3.79 0.03 -9.87
CA THR A 68 -4.04 -1.41 -9.89
C THR A 68 -2.73 -2.16 -10.15
N ARG A 69 -2.61 -3.33 -9.53
CA ARG A 69 -1.45 -4.18 -9.71
C ARG A 69 -1.30 -4.50 -11.20
N ARG A 70 -0.15 -4.13 -11.77
CA ARG A 70 0.18 -4.46 -13.16
C ARG A 70 0.25 -5.98 -13.32
N GLU A 71 -0.21 -6.46 -14.47
CA GLU A 71 -0.02 -7.85 -14.84
C GLU A 71 1.47 -8.14 -15.04
N ARG A 72 1.85 -9.40 -14.83
CA ARG A 72 3.24 -9.80 -14.91
C ARG A 72 3.57 -10.15 -16.35
N ALA A 73 4.60 -9.53 -16.90
CA ALA A 73 5.07 -9.81 -18.26
C ALA A 73 5.65 -11.24 -18.43
N PHE A 74 6.16 -11.84 -17.34
CA PHE A 74 6.77 -13.16 -17.35
C PHE A 74 6.12 -14.08 -16.31
N PRO A 75 5.97 -15.38 -16.56
CA PRO A 75 5.43 -16.30 -15.57
C PRO A 75 6.29 -16.36 -14.30
N ARG A 76 5.72 -16.83 -13.19
CA ARG A 76 6.54 -17.15 -12.01
C ARG A 76 7.35 -18.40 -12.34
N VAL A 77 8.67 -18.25 -12.46
CA VAL A 77 9.58 -19.39 -12.68
C VAL A 77 10.43 -19.55 -11.43
N VAL A 78 10.47 -20.77 -10.91
CA VAL A 78 11.43 -21.15 -9.87
C VAL A 78 12.76 -21.37 -10.58
N LYS A 79 13.75 -20.51 -10.31
CA LYS A 79 15.11 -20.75 -10.81
C LYS A 79 15.65 -22.01 -10.13
N GLU A 80 16.26 -22.90 -10.90
CA GLU A 80 17.01 -24.01 -10.32
C GLU A 80 18.09 -23.45 -9.37
N ARG A 81 18.36 -24.17 -8.29
CA ARG A 81 19.41 -23.78 -7.34
C ARG A 81 20.74 -23.71 -8.11
N PRO A 82 21.49 -22.60 -8.05
CA PRO A 82 22.76 -22.51 -8.75
C PRO A 82 23.75 -23.51 -8.16
N TRP A 83 24.40 -24.29 -9.04
CA TRP A 83 25.51 -25.18 -8.67
C TRP A 83 26.84 -24.50 -8.94
N LYS A 84 27.84 -24.75 -8.08
CA LYS A 84 29.20 -24.20 -8.23
C LYS A 84 29.96 -24.80 -9.43
N TYR A 85 29.58 -26.00 -9.86
CA TYR A 85 30.25 -26.75 -10.92
C TYR A 85 29.22 -27.25 -11.95
N PRO A 86 29.64 -27.48 -13.20
CA PRO A 86 28.76 -28.04 -14.23
C PRO A 86 28.12 -29.35 -13.74
N THR A 87 26.80 -29.42 -13.82
CA THR A 87 26.06 -30.66 -13.57
C THR A 87 26.10 -31.52 -14.83
N ALA A 88 26.13 -32.85 -14.66
CA ALA A 88 26.10 -33.75 -15.80
C ALA A 88 24.83 -33.51 -16.64
N PRO A 89 24.90 -33.55 -17.99
CA PRO A 89 23.74 -33.33 -18.83
C PRO A 89 22.62 -34.30 -18.46
N LYS A 90 21.41 -33.79 -18.22
CA LYS A 90 20.23 -34.62 -17.98
C LYS A 90 19.99 -35.44 -19.27
N LYS A 91 20.18 -36.77 -19.20
CA LYS A 91 19.78 -37.68 -20.30
C LYS A 91 18.28 -37.48 -20.54
N SER A 92 17.88 -37.34 -21.81
CA SER A 92 16.49 -37.24 -22.24
C SER A 92 15.69 -38.40 -21.63
N GLN A 93 14.80 -38.10 -20.69
CA GLN A 93 13.81 -39.07 -20.25
C GLN A 93 12.84 -39.28 -21.42
N SER A 94 12.85 -40.47 -21.99
CA SER A 94 11.83 -40.91 -22.95
C SER A 94 10.47 -40.78 -22.28
N VAL A 95 9.59 -39.97 -22.87
CA VAL A 95 8.19 -39.88 -22.46
C VAL A 95 7.54 -41.24 -22.76
N ALA A 96 6.96 -41.86 -21.74
CA ALA A 96 6.12 -43.07 -21.86
C ALA A 96 4.65 -42.66 -21.92
#